data_AF-A0A436FUZ2-F1
#
_entry.id   AF-A0A436FUZ2-F1
#
_cell.length_a   1.000
_cell.length_b   1.000
_cell.length_c   1.000
_cell.angle_alpha   90.00
_cell.angle_beta   90.00
_cell.angle_gamma   90.00
#
_symmetry.space_group_name_H-M   'P 1'
#
loop_
_entity.id
_entity.type
_entity.pdbx_description
1 polymer ?
#
loop_
_entity_poly.entity_id
_entity_poly.type
_entity_poly.pdbx_seq_one_letter_code
_entity_poly.pdbx_strand_id
1 'polypeptide(L)' 'MRILICNDDGIEAPGLARLVNAAGALSDDVWVVAPDSKRTAAGSSLTIARPLTMRRVKPNWYSCSG' A
#
# COMPACT_ATOMS: atom_id res chain seq x y z
N MET A 1 -16.15 2.56 -10.23
CA MET A 1 -15.53 3.39 -9.17
C MET A 1 -14.15 2.83 -8.90
N ARG A 2 -13.09 3.64 -8.75
CA ARG A 2 -11.74 3.13 -8.44
C ARG A 2 -11.41 3.34 -6.96
N ILE A 3 -10.84 2.34 -6.30
CA ILE A 3 -10.42 2.41 -4.89
C ILE A 3 -8.91 2.21 -4.79
N LEU A 4 -8.23 3.12 -4.10
CA LEU A 4 -6.81 2.97 -3.72
C LEU A 4 -6.72 2.71 -2.22
N ILE A 5 -6.02 1.65 -1.83
CA ILE A 5 -5.79 1.26 -0.44
C ILE A 5 -4.29 1.35 -0.12
N CYS A 6 -3.98 1.98 1.01
CA CYS A 6 -2.64 2.16 1.56
C CYS A 6 -2.66 2.00 3.09
N ASN A 7 -1.51 1.70 3.68
CA ASN A 7 -1.27 1.66 5.13
C ASN A 7 0.19 2.02 5.46
N ASP A 8 0.51 2.08 6.75
CA ASP A 8 1.88 2.26 7.30
C ASP A 8 2.49 0.95 7.83
N ASP A 9 1.67 -0.06 8.14
CA ASP A 9 2.11 -1.39 8.58
C ASP A 9 2.84 -2.21 7.49
N GLY A 10 2.66 -1.84 6.22
CA GLY A 10 3.32 -2.46 5.07
C GLY A 10 2.44 -3.40 4.25
N ILE A 11 2.98 -3.81 3.10
CA ILE A 11 2.28 -4.56 2.04
C ILE A 11 1.84 -5.97 2.45
N GLU A 12 2.52 -6.58 3.42
CA GLU A 12 2.21 -7.91 3.96
C GLU A 12 1.33 -7.86 5.22
N ALA A 13 0.84 -6.67 5.61
CA ALA A 13 0.05 -6.53 6.81
C ALA A 13 -1.29 -7.30 6.70
N PRO A 14 -1.67 -8.11 7.70
CA PRO A 14 -2.91 -8.90 7.64
C PRO A 14 -4.17 -8.01 7.58
N GLY A 15 -4.13 -6.81 8.18
CA GLY A 15 -5.22 -5.83 8.09
C GLY A 15 -5.45 -5.31 6.67
N LEU A 16 -4.38 -5.14 5.89
CA LEU A 16 -4.46 -4.69 4.50
C LEU A 16 -5.20 -5.72 3.64
N ALA A 17 -4.87 -7.00 3.79
CA ALA A 17 -5.57 -8.07 3.08
C ALA A 17 -7.07 -8.13 3.40
N ARG A 18 -7.44 -7.92 4.68
CA ARG A 18 -8.84 -7.87 5.11
C ARG A 18 -9.58 -6.68 4.51
N LEU A 19 -8.97 -5.50 4.48
CA LEU A 19 -9.56 -4.30 3.90
C LEU A 19 -9.76 -4.45 2.38
N VAL A 20 -8.77 -5.02 1.67
CA VAL A 20 -8.90 -5.28 0.23
C VAL A 20 -10.05 -6.24 -0.06
N ASN A 21 -10.22 -7.28 0.75
CA ASN A 21 -11.34 -8.21 0.62
C ASN A 21 -12.69 -7.48 0.77
N ALA A 22 -12.83 -6.65 1.81
CA ALA A 22 -14.04 -5.86 2.03
C ALA A 22 -14.30 -4.84 0.89
N ALA A 23 -13.26 -4.18 0.40
CA ALA A 23 -13.36 -3.22 -0.71
C ALA A 23 -13.75 -3.89 -2.04
N GLY A 24 -13.39 -5.17 -2.23
CA GLY A 24 -13.80 -5.96 -3.38
C GLY A 24 -15.32 -6.15 -3.48
N ALA A 25 -16.06 -6.02 -2.37
CA ALA A 25 -17.53 -6.01 -2.40
C ALA A 25 -18.12 -4.69 -2.95
N LEU A 26 -17.31 -3.63 -3.07
CA LEU A 26 -17.73 -2.30 -3.51
C LEU A 26 -17.26 -1.96 -4.92
N SER A 27 -16.15 -2.55 -5.36
CA SER A 27 -15.59 -2.33 -6.70
C SER A 27 -14.65 -3.45 -7.14
N ASP A 28 -14.66 -3.74 -8.43
CA ASP A 28 -13.70 -4.63 -9.10
C ASP A 28 -12.37 -3.91 -9.45
N ASP A 29 -12.31 -2.58 -9.37
CA ASP A 29 -11.12 -1.76 -9.67
C ASP A 29 -10.45 -1.28 -8.37
N VAL A 30 -9.76 -2.21 -7.70
CA VAL A 30 -9.02 -1.99 -6.45
C VAL A 30 -7.51 -2.02 -6.68
N TRP A 31 -6.84 -0.99 -6.18
CA TRP A 31 -5.38 -0.83 -6.22
C TRP A 31 -4.81 -0.79 -4.81
N VAL A 32 -3.64 -1.38 -4.64
CA VAL A 32 -2.93 -1.44 -3.37
C VAL A 32 -1.52 -0.89 -3.54
N VAL A 33 -1.19 0.12 -2.75
CA VAL A 33 0.16 0.68 -2.64
C VAL A 33 0.48 0.83 -1.16
N ALA A 34 1.52 0.15 -0.69
CA ALA A 34 1.93 0.19 0.72
C ALA A 34 3.46 0.13 0.86
N PRO A 35 4.03 0.50 2.01
CA PRO A 35 5.44 0.31 2.27
C PRO A 35 5.89 -1.15 2.13
N ASP A 36 7.13 -1.37 1.71
CA ASP A 36 7.78 -2.68 1.73
C ASP A 36 7.89 -3.32 3.12
N SER A 37 7.83 -2.50 4.16
CA SER A 37 8.03 -2.87 5.56
C SER A 37 7.34 -1.87 6.48
N LYS A 38 7.06 -2.27 7.72
CA LYS A 38 6.41 -1.39 8.72
C LYS A 38 7.17 -0.08 8.90
N ARG A 39 6.47 1.05 8.77
CA ARG A 39 7.01 2.40 8.98
C ARG A 39 6.56 2.94 10.34
N THR A 40 7.26 2.57 11.41
CA THR A 40 6.93 3.07 12.76
C THR A 40 7.44 4.51 12.93
N ALA A 41 6.62 5.38 13.52
CA ALA A 41 6.98 6.76 13.89
C ALA A 41 7.47 7.66 12.73
N ALA A 42 7.14 7.32 11.47
CA ALA A 42 7.51 8.15 10.33
C ALA A 42 6.67 9.44 10.23
N GLY A 43 5.46 9.46 10.82
CA GLY A 43 4.51 10.55 10.62
C GLY A 43 4.13 10.74 9.13
N SER A 44 3.56 11.89 8.79
CA SER A 44 3.28 12.27 7.39
C SER A 44 4.54 12.80 6.68
N SER A 45 5.69 12.14 6.87
CA SER A 45 6.96 12.56 6.25
C SER A 45 6.98 12.24 4.75
N LEU A 46 7.64 13.09 3.97
CA LEU A 46 7.88 12.86 2.54
C LEU A 46 9.36 12.56 2.30
N THR A 47 9.64 11.46 1.60
CA THR A 47 11.01 11.14 1.18
C THR A 47 11.42 12.07 0.02
N ILE A 48 12.34 13.00 0.27
CA ILE A 48 12.82 13.99 -0.73
C ILE A 48 14.29 13.74 -1.10
N ALA A 49 15.12 13.36 -0.13
CA ALA A 49 16.58 13.31 -0.28
C ALA A 49 17.12 12.04 -0.96
N ARG A 50 16.27 11.06 -1.26
CA ARG A 50 16.65 9.80 -1.89
C ARG A 50 15.58 9.35 -2.88
N PRO A 51 15.95 8.62 -3.95
CA PRO A 51 14.97 8.08 -4.87
C PRO A 51 14.03 7.08 -4.18
N LEU A 52 12.77 7.07 -4.63
CA LEU A 52 11.78 6.07 -4.27
C LEU A 52 11.80 4.94 -5.28
N THR A 53 11.70 3.70 -4.80
CA THR A 53 11.55 2.52 -5.65
C THR A 53 10.18 1.90 -5.44
N MET A 54 9.57 1.50 -6.55
CA MET A 54 8.29 0.79 -6.59
C MET A 54 8.54 -0.62 -7.08
N ARG A 55 8.01 -1.61 -6.36
CA ARG A 55 8.08 -3.02 -6.76
C ARG A 55 6.67 -3.54 -6.95
N ARG A 56 6.39 -4.10 -8.13
CA ARG A 56 5.13 -4.81 -8.38
C ARG A 56 5.15 -6.14 -7.64
N VAL A 57 4.17 -6.35 -6.75
CA VAL A 57 4.03 -7.61 -6.00
C VAL A 57 3.14 -8.59 -6.78
N LYS A 58 2.02 -8.09 -7.30
CA LYS A 58 1.06 -8.83 -8.15
C LYS A 58 0.21 -7.81 -8.93
N PRO A 59 -0.75 -8.22 -9.79
CA PRO A 59 -1.63 -7.25 -10.47
C PRO A 59 -2.27 -6.27 -9.48
N ASN A 60 -2.19 -4.98 -9.79
CA ASN A 60 -2.70 -3.86 -9.00
C ASN A 60 -2.12 -3.72 -7.58
N TRP A 61 -1.02 -4.41 -7.26
CA TRP A 61 -0.38 -4.37 -5.95
C TRP A 61 1.09 -3.98 -6.08
N TYR A 62 1.48 -2.92 -5.39
CA TYR A 62 2.83 -2.39 -5.41
C TYR A 62 3.33 -2.10 -4.00
N SER A 63 4.60 -2.38 -3.74
CA SER A 63 5.29 -1.93 -2.54
C SER A 63 6.21 -0.74 -2.82
N CYS A 64 6.30 0.22 -1.90
CA CYS A 64 7.15 1.41 -1.98
C CYS A 64 8.27 1.39 -0.92
N SER A 65 9.46 1.91 -1.24
CA SER A 65 10.63 1.99 -0.34
C SER A 65 10.63 3.16 0.66
N GLY A 66 9.56 3.94 0.68
CA GLY A 66 9.43 5.16 1.48
C GLY A 66 7.97 5.49 1.74
#